data_AF-A0AAW2JPM9-F1
#
_entry.id   AF-A0AAW2JPM9-F1
#
_cell.length_a   1.000
_cell.length_b   1.000
_cell.length_c   1.000
_cell.angle_alpha   90.00
_cell.angle_beta   90.00
_cell.angle_gamma   90.00
#
_symmetry.space_group_name_H-M   'P 1'
#
loop_
_entity.id
_entity.type
_entity.pdbx_description
1 polymer ?
#
loop_
_entity_poly.entity_id
_entity_poly.type
_entity_poly.pdbx_seq_one_letter_code
_entity_poly.pdbx_strand_id
1 'polypeptide(L)'
;MSSVISETLPKFTAEALKLAAKQSERCHIVPVRLRRAIKKYLREQEATNMRRKVLSLSQSFNGIKEVNLLLPSSTSKELVEDPLKAMECYVGLTYQEDQTVAYVAARMPAVYSALYRVLNEVRRRVPDFTPAKVLDFGAGTGSALWAMMEVWPGSLERINLVEPSQSMQRAGQSLVKGRTTHS
;
A
#
# COMPACT_ATOMS: atom_id res chain seq x y z
N MET A 1 4.03 -31.21 10.50
CA MET A 1 3.63 -31.83 9.23
C MET A 1 3.04 -30.74 8.35
N SER A 2 3.79 -30.27 7.34
CA SER A 2 3.30 -29.25 6.40
C SER A 2 2.31 -29.90 5.44
N SER A 3 1.02 -29.58 5.57
CA SER A 3 0.04 -29.97 4.56
C SER A 3 0.39 -29.28 3.24
N VAL A 4 0.75 -30.09 2.25
CA VAL A 4 0.99 -29.67 0.87
C VAL A 4 -0.27 -28.95 0.38
N ILE A 5 -0.13 -27.66 0.04
CA ILE A 5 -1.18 -26.91 -0.64
C ILE A 5 -1.41 -27.63 -1.98
N SER A 6 -2.61 -28.18 -2.18
CA SER A 6 -2.96 -28.86 -3.43
C SER A 6 -2.81 -27.89 -4.61
N GLU A 7 -1.86 -28.16 -5.51
CA GLU A 7 -1.55 -27.37 -6.70
C GLU A 7 -2.59 -27.56 -7.82
N THR A 8 -3.85 -27.27 -7.53
CA THR A 8 -4.82 -26.95 -8.58
C THR A 8 -5.21 -25.50 -8.43
N LEU A 9 -4.32 -24.59 -8.82
CA LEU A 9 -4.64 -23.17 -8.96
C LEU A 9 -5.82 -23.07 -9.93
N PRO A 10 -7.01 -22.59 -9.50
CA PRO A 10 -8.14 -22.44 -10.39
C PRO A 10 -7.75 -21.47 -11.51
N LYS A 11 -7.89 -21.92 -12.76
CA LYS A 11 -7.61 -21.09 -13.93
C LYS A 11 -8.45 -19.81 -13.84
N PHE A 12 -7.81 -18.66 -14.06
CA PHE A 12 -8.46 -17.36 -14.09
C PHE A 12 -9.32 -17.23 -15.36
N THR A 13 -10.54 -17.78 -15.33
CA THR A 13 -11.51 -17.72 -16.43
C THR A 13 -12.45 -16.53 -16.28
N ALA A 14 -13.12 -16.13 -17.36
CA ALA A 14 -14.13 -15.08 -17.33
C ALA A 14 -15.27 -15.43 -16.37
N GLU A 15 -15.61 -16.71 -16.25
CA GLU A 15 -16.63 -17.24 -15.36
C GLU A 15 -16.20 -17.14 -13.89
N ALA A 16 -14.93 -17.44 -13.58
CA ALA A 16 -14.36 -17.26 -12.24
C ALA A 16 -14.37 -15.79 -11.82
N LEU A 17 -14.04 -14.87 -12.73
CA LEU A 17 -14.15 -13.43 -12.52
C LEU A 17 -15.59 -12.97 -12.26
N LYS A 18 -16.56 -13.46 -13.06
CA LYS A 18 -17.99 -13.15 -12.87
C LYS A 18 -18.51 -13.67 -11.53
N LEU A 19 -18.11 -14.87 -11.11
CA LEU A 19 -18.46 -15.43 -9.79
C LEU A 19 -17.87 -14.60 -8.65
N ALA A 20 -16.59 -14.23 -8.74
CA ALA A 20 -15.95 -13.38 -7.74
C ALA A 20 -16.58 -11.97 -7.67
N ALA A 21 -17.00 -11.41 -8.81
CA ALA A 21 -17.69 -10.12 -8.86
C ALA A 21 -19.06 -10.17 -8.16
N LYS A 22 -19.80 -11.27 -8.31
CA LYS A 22 -21.09 -11.49 -7.61
C LYS A 22 -20.95 -11.61 -6.08
N GLN A 23 -19.76 -11.99 -5.60
CA GLN A 23 -19.43 -12.03 -4.16
C GLN A 23 -18.99 -10.66 -3.61
N SER A 24 -18.95 -9.61 -4.43
CA SER A 24 -18.54 -8.28 -4.00
C SER A 24 -19.75 -7.55 -3.38
N GLU A 25 -19.94 -7.71 -2.08
CA GLU A 25 -21.17 -7.28 -1.41
C GLU A 25 -21.27 -5.77 -1.12
N ARG A 26 -20.17 -4.99 -1.21
CA ARG A 26 -20.25 -3.53 -0.97
C ARG A 26 -19.03 -2.75 -1.41
N CYS A 27 -19.23 -1.46 -1.72
CA CYS A 27 -18.15 -0.48 -1.73
C CYS A 27 -17.70 -0.26 -0.28
N HIS A 28 -16.50 -0.71 0.07
CA HIS A 28 -16.07 -0.68 1.47
C HIS A 28 -15.71 0.73 1.90
N ILE A 29 -16.21 1.10 3.07
CA ILE A 29 -16.00 2.44 3.61
C ILE A 29 -14.73 2.40 4.45
N VAL A 30 -13.77 3.26 4.12
CA VAL A 30 -12.54 3.51 4.91
C VAL A 30 -12.89 3.63 6.40
N PRO A 31 -12.28 2.86 7.32
CA PRO A 31 -12.65 2.84 8.73
C PRO A 31 -12.68 4.23 9.36
N VAL A 32 -13.60 4.46 10.31
CA VAL A 32 -13.72 5.74 11.03
C VAL A 32 -12.38 6.19 11.63
N ARG A 33 -11.61 5.24 12.18
CA ARG A 33 -10.28 5.49 12.77
C ARG A 33 -9.30 6.06 11.73
N LEU A 34 -9.22 5.43 10.55
CA LEU A 34 -8.36 5.91 9.46
C LEU A 34 -8.83 7.26 8.92
N ARG A 35 -10.14 7.47 8.73
CA ARG A 35 -10.69 8.78 8.32
C ARG A 35 -10.34 9.89 9.32
N ARG A 36 -10.40 9.60 10.62
CA ARG A 36 -10.03 10.55 11.68
C ARG A 36 -8.52 10.83 11.67
N ALA A 37 -7.69 9.81 11.52
CA ALA A 37 -6.24 9.96 11.42
C ALA A 37 -5.85 10.82 10.22
N ILE A 38 -6.42 10.57 9.03
CA ILE A 38 -6.21 11.39 7.83
C ILE A 38 -6.66 12.83 8.08
N LYS A 39 -7.87 13.05 8.62
CA LYS A 39 -8.36 14.40 8.93
C LYS A 39 -7.50 15.13 9.96
N LYS A 40 -6.92 14.43 10.92
CA LYS A 40 -5.99 15.02 11.90
C LYS A 40 -4.69 15.42 11.20
N TYR A 41 -4.06 14.47 10.49
CA TYR A 41 -2.83 14.71 9.74
C TYR A 41 -2.97 15.90 8.78
N LEU A 42 -4.04 15.97 7.98
CA LEU A 42 -4.23 17.07 7.03
C LEU A 42 -4.44 18.44 7.70
N ARG A 43 -4.97 18.46 8.94
CA ARG A 43 -5.10 19.71 9.71
C ARG A 43 -3.75 20.19 10.24
N GLU A 44 -2.89 19.27 10.67
CA GLU A 44 -1.54 19.58 11.18
C GLU A 44 -0.60 20.08 10.09
N GLN A 45 -0.82 19.70 8.83
CA GLN A 45 0.06 20.04 7.70
C GLN A 45 -0.32 21.35 6.99
N GLU A 46 -1.18 22.19 7.59
CA GLU A 46 -1.76 23.40 6.99
C GLU A 46 -2.16 23.18 5.51
N ALA A 47 -3.35 22.61 5.29
CA ALA A 47 -3.87 22.21 3.98
C ALA A 47 -4.10 23.35 2.95
N THR A 48 -3.43 24.49 3.11
CA THR A 48 -3.37 25.60 2.16
C THR A 48 -2.79 25.10 0.83
N ASN A 49 -3.32 25.61 -0.29
CA ASN A 49 -2.84 25.29 -1.64
C ASN A 49 -2.91 23.81 -2.08
N MET A 50 -3.88 23.02 -1.57
CA MET A 50 -4.06 21.60 -1.94
C MET A 50 -4.03 21.33 -3.46
N ARG A 51 -4.60 22.22 -4.28
CA ARG A 51 -4.54 22.11 -5.75
C ARG A 51 -3.10 22.06 -6.28
N ARG A 52 -2.21 22.90 -5.75
CA ARG A 52 -0.79 22.93 -6.11
C ARG A 52 -0.09 21.65 -5.66
N LYS A 53 -0.38 21.18 -4.44
CA LYS A 53 0.17 19.93 -3.89
C LYS A 53 -0.22 18.71 -4.74
N VAL A 54 -1.49 18.61 -5.13
CA VAL A 54 -2.00 17.56 -6.03
C VAL A 54 -1.36 17.65 -7.42
N LEU A 55 -1.19 18.85 -7.96
CA LEU A 55 -0.50 19.04 -9.25
C LEU A 55 0.95 18.57 -9.20
N SER A 56 1.70 18.94 -8.15
CA SER A 56 3.09 18.49 -7.95
C SER A 56 3.18 16.97 -7.84
N LEU A 57 2.26 16.34 -7.10
CA LEU A 57 2.18 14.88 -7.02
C LEU A 57 1.92 14.24 -8.40
N SER A 58 1.00 14.80 -9.18
CA SER A 58 0.69 14.31 -10.53
C SER A 58 1.88 14.44 -11.48
N GLN A 59 2.64 15.54 -11.40
CA GLN A 59 3.84 15.74 -12.21
C GLN A 59 4.91 14.70 -11.88
N SER A 60 5.14 14.41 -10.60
CA SER A 60 6.04 13.32 -10.21
C SER A 60 5.58 11.97 -10.75
N PHE A 61 4.27 11.67 -10.74
CA PHE A 61 3.78 10.42 -11.33
C PHE A 61 4.05 10.30 -12.83
N ASN A 62 3.92 11.40 -13.57
CA ASN A 62 4.21 11.39 -15.00
C ASN A 62 5.71 11.17 -15.27
N GLY A 63 6.59 11.84 -14.52
CA GLY A 63 8.03 11.63 -14.64
C GLY A 63 8.46 10.19 -14.35
N ILE A 64 7.84 9.53 -13.36
CA ILE A 64 8.11 8.10 -13.10
C ILE A 64 7.63 7.22 -14.24
N LYS A 65 6.44 7.50 -14.78
CA LYS A 65 5.91 6.70 -15.88
C LYS A 65 6.87 6.75 -17.06
N GLU A 66 7.42 7.93 -17.35
CA GLU A 66 8.46 8.10 -18.36
C GLU A 66 9.73 7.30 -18.02
N VAL A 67 10.26 7.40 -16.80
CA VAL A 67 11.45 6.63 -16.37
C VAL A 67 11.21 5.11 -16.41
N ASN A 68 10.05 4.64 -15.96
CA ASN A 68 9.70 3.22 -15.97
C ASN A 68 9.48 2.67 -17.39
N LEU A 69 9.02 3.50 -18.33
CA LEU A 69 8.95 3.14 -19.75
C LEU A 69 10.34 3.01 -20.37
N LEU A 70 11.34 3.68 -19.80
CA LEU A 70 12.73 3.63 -20.22
C LEU A 70 13.54 2.50 -19.58
N LEU A 71 13.00 1.80 -18.56
CA LEU A 71 13.56 0.55 -18.04
C LEU A 71 13.32 -0.55 -19.10
N PRO A 72 14.29 -0.93 -19.95
CA PRO A 72 14.05 -1.84 -21.05
C PRO A 72 13.95 -3.28 -20.54
N SER A 73 13.45 -4.19 -21.39
CA SER A 73 13.49 -5.65 -21.19
C SER A 73 14.89 -6.25 -20.99
N SER A 74 15.96 -5.44 -21.03
CA SER A 74 17.34 -5.82 -20.70
C SER A 74 17.61 -5.85 -19.19
N THR A 75 16.81 -5.16 -18.37
CA THR A 75 16.99 -5.10 -16.91
C THR A 75 16.92 -6.49 -16.27
N SER A 76 16.17 -7.44 -16.84
CA SER A 76 16.13 -8.81 -16.33
C SER A 76 17.42 -9.61 -16.52
N LYS A 77 18.23 -9.29 -17.55
CA LYS A 77 19.55 -9.94 -17.73
C LYS A 77 20.61 -9.28 -16.83
N GLU A 78 20.59 -7.96 -16.75
CA GLU A 78 21.52 -7.20 -15.91
C GLU A 78 21.30 -7.44 -14.40
N LEU A 79 20.05 -7.61 -13.96
CA LEU A 79 19.69 -7.98 -12.58
C LEU A 79 20.27 -9.33 -12.14
N VAL A 80 20.44 -10.28 -13.07
CA VAL A 80 20.99 -11.61 -12.78
C VAL A 80 22.51 -11.55 -12.66
N GLU A 81 23.17 -10.70 -13.46
CA GLU A 81 24.63 -10.57 -13.45
C GLU A 81 25.15 -9.66 -12.33
N ASP A 82 24.44 -8.57 -12.02
CA ASP A 82 24.77 -7.68 -10.89
C ASP A 82 23.49 -7.13 -10.23
N PRO A 83 23.03 -7.77 -9.15
CA PRO A 83 21.84 -7.35 -8.41
C PRO A 83 21.94 -5.93 -7.84
N LEU A 84 23.14 -5.42 -7.59
CA LEU A 84 23.36 -4.11 -6.98
C LEU A 84 23.35 -2.98 -8.01
N LYS A 85 23.67 -3.26 -9.27
CA LYS A 85 23.66 -2.26 -10.35
C LYS A 85 22.26 -1.77 -10.68
N ALA A 86 21.26 -2.64 -10.62
CA ALA A 86 19.85 -2.23 -10.75
C ALA A 86 19.35 -1.37 -9.58
N MET A 87 20.04 -1.40 -8.43
CA MET A 87 19.73 -0.54 -7.29
C MET A 87 20.07 0.94 -7.58
N GLU A 88 20.99 1.22 -8.50
CA GLU A 88 21.23 2.58 -9.03
C GLU A 88 20.08 3.08 -9.91
N CYS A 89 19.36 2.17 -10.58
CA CYS A 89 18.16 2.47 -11.39
C CYS A 89 16.85 2.43 -10.60
N TYR A 90 16.86 1.96 -9.34
CA TYR A 90 15.78 2.26 -8.42
C TYR A 90 15.88 3.73 -8.05
N VAL A 91 15.34 4.57 -8.94
CA VAL A 91 14.99 5.95 -8.64
C VAL A 91 13.84 5.89 -7.65
N GLY A 92 14.19 5.58 -6.40
CA GLY A 92 13.28 5.45 -5.29
C GLY A 92 12.43 6.71 -5.25
N LEU A 93 11.12 6.51 -5.26
CA LEU A 93 10.16 7.59 -5.25
C LEU A 93 10.33 8.44 -3.99
N THR A 94 11.13 9.48 -4.09
CA THR A 94 11.36 10.42 -3.01
C THR A 94 10.26 11.47 -3.05
N TYR A 95 9.17 11.19 -2.37
CA TYR A 95 8.11 12.17 -2.22
C TYR A 95 8.56 13.33 -1.35
N GLN A 96 8.24 14.54 -1.78
CA GLN A 96 8.36 15.76 -0.97
C GLN A 96 7.14 15.90 -0.05
N GLU A 97 7.24 16.75 0.97
CA GLU A 97 6.20 16.91 1.99
C GLU A 97 4.83 17.23 1.38
N ASP A 98 4.78 18.18 0.44
CA ASP A 98 3.54 18.55 -0.24
C ASP A 98 2.93 17.40 -1.05
N GLN A 99 3.77 16.59 -1.68
CA GLN A 99 3.33 15.43 -2.45
C GLN A 99 2.79 14.34 -1.54
N THR A 100 3.42 14.14 -0.38
CA THR A 100 2.95 13.22 0.66
C THR A 100 1.61 13.66 1.22
N VAL A 101 1.42 14.95 1.51
CA VAL A 101 0.13 15.51 1.93
C VAL A 101 -0.96 15.25 0.89
N ALA A 102 -0.67 15.52 -0.38
CA ALA A 102 -1.59 15.22 -1.49
C ALA A 102 -1.88 13.73 -1.63
N TYR A 103 -0.87 12.87 -1.43
CA TYR A 103 -1.02 11.42 -1.49
C TYR A 103 -1.94 10.91 -0.38
N VAL A 104 -1.73 11.38 0.86
CA VAL A 104 -2.57 11.03 2.01
C VAL A 104 -4.02 11.46 1.77
N ALA A 105 -4.23 12.66 1.22
CA ALA A 105 -5.57 13.17 0.95
C ALA A 105 -6.28 12.42 -0.19
N ALA A 106 -5.60 12.20 -1.30
CA ALA A 106 -6.23 11.78 -2.56
C ALA A 106 -6.10 10.28 -2.87
N ARG A 107 -5.05 9.61 -2.39
CA ARG A 107 -4.71 8.23 -2.80
C ARG A 107 -4.76 7.21 -1.68
N MET A 108 -4.27 7.54 -0.49
CA MET A 108 -4.23 6.62 0.64
C MET A 108 -5.59 5.93 0.91
N PRO A 109 -6.75 6.63 0.91
CA PRO A 109 -8.07 6.00 1.06
C PRO A 109 -8.38 4.91 0.03
N ALA A 110 -8.05 5.16 -1.23
CA ALA A 110 -8.28 4.24 -2.33
C ALA A 110 -7.33 3.03 -2.25
N VAL A 111 -6.05 3.28 -1.97
CA VAL A 111 -5.02 2.23 -1.81
C VAL A 111 -5.36 1.31 -0.64
N TYR A 112 -5.73 1.88 0.52
CA TYR A 112 -6.24 1.12 1.67
C TYR A 112 -7.42 0.21 1.26
N SER A 113 -8.40 0.75 0.53
CA SER A 113 -9.62 0.01 0.19
C SER A 113 -9.33 -1.17 -0.73
N ALA A 114 -8.44 -0.98 -1.71
CA ALA A 114 -7.97 -2.04 -2.59
C ALA A 114 -7.24 -3.14 -1.81
N LEU A 115 -6.28 -2.76 -0.96
CA LEU A 115 -5.50 -3.70 -0.15
C LEU A 115 -6.40 -4.47 0.82
N TYR A 116 -7.32 -3.80 1.51
CA TYR A 116 -8.28 -4.46 2.39
C TYR A 116 -9.08 -5.52 1.62
N ARG A 117 -9.60 -5.18 0.42
CA ARG A 117 -10.38 -6.13 -0.39
C ARG A 117 -9.56 -7.37 -0.75
N VAL A 118 -8.31 -7.17 -1.16
CA VAL A 118 -7.39 -8.27 -1.52
C VAL A 118 -7.05 -9.12 -0.30
N LEU A 119 -6.63 -8.50 0.80
CA LEU A 119 -6.26 -9.21 2.02
C LEU A 119 -7.45 -9.97 2.64
N ASN A 120 -8.67 -9.42 2.54
CA ASN A 120 -9.86 -10.12 3.00
C ASN A 120 -10.18 -11.36 2.12
N GLU A 121 -9.90 -11.34 0.81
CA GLU A 121 -9.96 -12.56 -0.02
C GLU A 121 -8.93 -13.58 0.41
N VAL A 122 -7.70 -13.15 0.72
CA VAL A 122 -6.66 -14.04 1.21
C VAL A 122 -7.13 -14.74 2.48
N ARG A 123 -7.60 -13.97 3.47
CA ARG A 123 -8.16 -14.52 4.71
C ARG A 123 -9.32 -15.47 4.47
N ARG A 124 -10.23 -15.16 3.53
CA ARG A 124 -11.38 -16.01 3.20
C ARG A 124 -10.97 -17.33 2.54
N ARG A 125 -9.96 -17.30 1.66
CA ARG A 125 -9.50 -18.47 0.88
C ARG A 125 -8.52 -19.33 1.65
N VAL A 126 -7.80 -18.75 2.60
CA VAL A 126 -6.82 -19.43 3.45
C VAL A 126 -7.14 -19.09 4.92
N PRO A 127 -8.20 -19.67 5.50
CA PRO A 127 -8.70 -19.28 6.83
C PRO A 127 -7.69 -19.53 7.96
N ASP A 128 -6.81 -20.52 7.79
CA ASP A 128 -5.77 -20.86 8.78
C ASP A 128 -4.54 -19.93 8.69
N PHE A 129 -4.48 -19.03 7.70
CA PHE A 129 -3.38 -18.08 7.58
C PHE A 129 -3.57 -16.89 8.54
N THR A 130 -2.74 -16.86 9.58
CA THR A 130 -2.65 -15.78 10.56
C THR A 130 -1.24 -15.18 10.57
N PRO A 131 -0.99 -14.07 9.84
CA PRO A 131 0.35 -13.49 9.78
C PRO A 131 0.76 -12.91 11.14
N ALA A 132 1.91 -13.37 11.65
CA ALA A 132 2.51 -12.85 12.89
C ALA A 132 3.64 -11.85 12.63
N LYS A 133 4.47 -12.12 11.62
CA LYS A 133 5.63 -11.29 11.25
C LYS A 133 5.50 -10.89 9.78
N VAL A 134 5.50 -9.58 9.51
CA VAL A 134 5.26 -9.04 8.17
C VAL A 134 6.36 -8.06 7.76
N LEU A 135 6.76 -8.10 6.49
CA LEU A 135 7.56 -7.08 5.83
C LEU A 135 6.70 -6.38 4.78
N ASP A 136 6.63 -5.05 4.85
CA ASP A 136 5.96 -4.19 3.87
C ASP A 136 7.03 -3.31 3.20
N PHE A 137 7.39 -3.66 1.97
CA PHE A 137 8.42 -2.97 1.19
C PHE A 137 7.77 -1.95 0.25
N GLY A 138 8.18 -0.68 0.36
CA GLY A 138 7.47 0.44 -0.26
C GLY A 138 6.21 0.82 0.53
N ALA A 139 6.30 0.79 1.86
CA ALA A 139 5.15 0.95 2.75
C ALA A 139 4.43 2.31 2.60
N GLY A 140 5.11 3.33 2.08
CA GLY A 140 4.58 4.68 1.88
C GLY A 140 4.00 5.25 3.17
N THR A 141 2.72 5.63 3.11
CA THR A 141 1.96 6.15 4.27
C THR A 141 1.40 5.07 5.19
N GLY A 142 1.72 3.79 4.96
CA GLY A 142 1.26 2.65 5.75
C GLY A 142 -0.15 2.17 5.39
N SER A 143 -0.59 2.36 4.15
CA SER A 143 -1.94 1.91 3.71
C SER A 143 -2.14 0.41 3.91
N ALA A 144 -1.12 -0.40 3.61
CA ALA A 144 -1.16 -1.85 3.80
C ALA A 144 -1.21 -2.22 5.28
N LEU A 145 -0.38 -1.58 6.11
CA LEU A 145 -0.44 -1.72 7.57
C LEU A 145 -1.86 -1.48 8.10
N TRP A 146 -2.50 -0.38 7.69
CA TRP A 146 -3.89 -0.10 8.09
C TRP A 146 -4.85 -1.22 7.67
N ALA A 147 -4.73 -1.73 6.44
CA ALA A 147 -5.58 -2.81 5.96
C ALA A 147 -5.35 -4.13 6.70
N MET A 148 -4.08 -4.52 6.92
CA MET A 148 -3.69 -5.74 7.63
C MET A 148 -4.23 -5.74 9.06
N MET A 149 -4.13 -4.62 9.78
CA MET A 149 -4.65 -4.50 11.14
C MET A 149 -6.18 -4.65 11.24
N GLU A 150 -6.92 -4.39 10.16
CA GLU A 150 -8.36 -4.59 10.12
C GLU A 150 -8.73 -6.02 9.69
N VAL A 151 -7.94 -6.65 8.82
CA VAL A 151 -8.20 -8.02 8.33
C VAL A 151 -7.77 -9.07 9.36
N TRP A 152 -6.63 -8.89 10.04
CA TRP A 152 -6.13 -9.78 11.07
C TRP A 152 -5.91 -9.04 12.40
N PRO A 153 -6.98 -8.68 13.10
CA PRO A 153 -6.86 -8.01 14.39
C PRO A 153 -6.18 -8.93 15.41
N GLY A 154 -5.12 -8.44 16.07
CA GLY A 154 -4.46 -9.13 17.17
C GLY A 154 -3.46 -10.22 16.78
N SER A 155 -3.31 -10.58 15.50
CA SER A 155 -2.32 -11.58 15.09
C SER A 155 -0.93 -10.99 14.82
N LEU A 156 -0.85 -9.71 14.47
CA LEU A 156 0.38 -9.06 14.00
C LEU A 156 1.31 -8.72 15.18
N GLU A 157 2.32 -9.55 15.42
CA GLU A 157 3.33 -9.36 16.47
C GLU A 157 4.44 -8.38 16.06
N ARG A 158 4.91 -8.46 14.81
CA ARG A 158 5.99 -7.61 14.30
C ARG A 158 5.74 -7.23 12.85
N ILE A 159 5.85 -5.94 12.55
CA ILE A 159 5.71 -5.43 11.19
C ILE A 159 6.91 -4.53 10.90
N ASN A 160 7.68 -4.90 9.88
CA ASN A 160 8.79 -4.11 9.37
C ASN A 160 8.29 -3.33 8.16
N LEU A 161 8.29 -2.00 8.26
CA LEU A 161 7.95 -1.11 7.16
C LEU A 161 9.24 -0.56 6.55
N VAL A 162 9.45 -0.79 5.26
CA VAL A 162 10.59 -0.25 4.51
C VAL A 162 10.05 0.78 3.54
N GLU A 163 10.43 2.04 3.73
CA GLU A 163 9.98 3.16 2.89
C GLU A 163 11.15 4.14 2.70
N PRO A 164 11.65 4.38 1.48
CA PRO A 164 12.79 5.28 1.27
C PRO A 164 12.45 6.77 1.47
N SER A 165 11.21 7.20 1.23
CA SER A 165 10.83 8.60 1.39
C SER A 165 10.63 8.98 2.86
N GLN A 166 11.49 9.86 3.37
CA GLN A 166 11.39 10.37 4.74
C GLN A 166 10.06 11.09 5.01
N SER A 167 9.51 11.82 4.03
CA SER A 167 8.21 12.48 4.21
C SER A 167 7.08 11.45 4.35
N MET A 168 7.08 10.40 3.54
CA MET A 168 6.13 9.27 3.65
C MET A 168 6.29 8.54 4.98
N GLN A 169 7.51 8.28 5.43
CA GLN A 169 7.77 7.68 6.75
C GLN A 169 7.15 8.51 7.88
N ARG A 170 7.40 9.83 7.91
CA ARG A 170 6.85 10.73 8.93
C ARG A 170 5.33 10.76 8.88
N ALA A 171 4.74 10.83 7.69
CA ALA A 171 3.29 10.76 7.52
C ALA A 171 2.71 9.43 8.04
N GLY A 172 3.31 8.30 7.67
CA GLY A 172 2.93 6.97 8.15
C GLY A 172 2.98 6.85 9.67
N GLN A 173 4.05 7.33 10.30
CA GLN A 173 4.17 7.36 11.75
C GLN A 173 3.10 8.23 12.42
N SER A 174 2.81 9.42 11.87
CA SER A 174 1.75 10.31 12.39
C SER A 174 0.36 9.65 12.28
N LEU A 175 0.06 9.06 11.12
CA LEU A 175 -1.20 8.36 10.87
C LEU A 175 -1.38 7.19 11.84
N VAL A 176 -0.36 6.36 12.04
CA VAL A 176 -0.42 5.21 12.96
C VAL A 176 -0.59 5.65 14.42
N LYS A 177 0.12 6.71 14.87
CA LYS A 177 -0.06 7.27 16.23
C LYS A 177 -1.50 7.75 16.46
N GLY A 178 -2.19 8.24 15.42
CA GLY A 178 -3.61 8.61 15.50
C GLY A 178 -4.56 7.44 15.80
N ARG A 179 -4.10 6.18 15.70
CA ARG A 179 -4.88 4.98 16.01
C ARG A 179 -4.90 4.66 17.51
N THR A 180 -3.84 4.97 18.25
CA THR A 180 -3.69 4.61 19.67
C THR A 180 -4.33 5.61 20.64
N THR A 181 -4.68 6.81 20.18
CA THR A 181 -5.13 7.90 21.08
C THR A 181 -6.50 7.72 21.72
N HIS A 182 -7.26 6.66 21.45
CA HIS A 182 -8.51 6.35 22.16
C HIS A 182 -8.59 4.85 22.48
N SER A 183 -8.15 4.51 23.69
CA SER A 183 -8.59 3.33 24.45
C SER A 183 -9.67 3.79 25.43
#